data_AF-A0A915XJQ3-F1
#
_entry.id   AF-A0A915XJQ3-F1
#
_cell.length_a   1.000
_cell.length_b   1.000
_cell.length_c   1.000
_cell.angle_alpha   90.00
_cell.angle_beta   90.00
_cell.angle_gamma   90.00
#
_symmetry.space_group_name_H-M   'P 1'
#
loop_
_entity.id
_entity.type
_entity.pdbx_description
1 polymer ?
#
loop_
_entity_poly.entity_id
_entity_poly.type
_entity_poly.pdbx_seq_one_letter_code
_entity_poly.pdbx_strand_id
1 'polypeptide(L)' 'MEPTTIGTEAQALQAVEEWKKEPVPVQLRNLRLAIESLELSQMYYEQKENDQGVRRAERCIAILRARTDGLQNG' A
#
# COMPACT_ATOMS: atom_id res chain seq x y z
N MET A 1 1.06 11.53 -14.21
CA MET A 1 0.66 11.31 -12.81
C MET A 1 1.92 10.93 -12.07
N GLU A 2 2.38 11.74 -11.12
CA GLU A 2 3.55 11.35 -10.32
C GLU A 2 3.22 10.09 -9.52
N PRO A 3 4.18 9.18 -9.29
CA PRO A 3 3.92 8.00 -8.48
C PRO A 3 3.55 8.45 -7.06
N THR A 4 2.30 8.19 -6.66
CA THR A 4 1.82 8.47 -5.30
C THR A 4 2.67 7.68 -4.32
N THR A 5 3.58 8.35 -3.62
CA THR A 5 4.41 7.73 -2.58
C THR A 5 3.52 7.49 -1.36
N ILE A 6 3.35 6.23 -0.98
CA ILE A 6 2.58 5.84 0.21
C ILE A 6 3.55 5.70 1.37
N GLY A 7 3.54 6.66 2.29
CA GLY A 7 4.36 6.64 3.50
C GLY A 7 3.55 6.62 4.79
N THR A 8 2.23 6.78 4.71
CA THR A 8 1.31 6.88 5.86
C THR A 8 -0.02 6.19 5.58
N GLU A 9 -0.75 5.84 6.62
CA GLU A 9 -2.10 5.23 6.51
C GLU A 9 -3.07 6.15 5.77
N ALA A 10 -3.00 7.46 5.99
CA ALA A 10 -3.83 8.43 5.29
C ALA A 10 -3.57 8.41 3.77
N GLN A 11 -2.30 8.34 3.36
CA GLN A 11 -1.94 8.20 1.94
C GLN A 11 -2.38 6.84 1.37
N ALA A 12 -2.30 5.76 2.15
CA ALA A 12 -2.77 4.44 1.73
C ALA A 12 -4.29 4.45 1.49
N LEU A 13 -5.06 5.04 2.41
CA LEU A 13 -6.51 5.20 2.26
C LEU A 13 -6.86 6.10 1.07
N GLN A 14 -6.16 7.22 0.91
CA GLN A 14 -6.37 8.12 -0.22
C GLN A 14 -6.11 7.39 -1.55
N ALA A 15 -5.01 6.65 -1.66
CA ALA A 15 -4.69 5.87 -2.86
C ALA A 15 -5.79 4.84 -3.18
N VAL A 16 -6.33 4.16 -2.16
CA VAL A 16 -7.47 3.24 -2.34
C VAL A 16 -8.70 3.98 -2.89
N GLU A 17 -9.06 5.13 -2.34
CA GLU A 17 -10.20 5.91 -2.83
C GLU A 17 -10.00 6.45 -4.25
N GLU A 18 -8.77 6.81 -4.61
CA GLU A 18 -8.42 7.20 -5.97
C GLU A 18 -8.56 6.02 -6.93
N TRP A 19 -7.98 4.87 -6.60
CA TRP A 19 -8.00 3.70 -7.47
C TRP A 19 -9.38 3.06 -7.59
N LYS A 20 -10.27 3.20 -6.61
CA LYS A 20 -11.66 2.73 -6.72
C LYS A 20 -12.39 3.21 -7.99
N LYS A 21 -11.94 4.34 -8.57
CA LYS A 21 -12.48 4.93 -9.79
C LYS A 21 -11.98 4.25 -11.08
N GLU A 22 -10.91 3.46 -10.97
CA GLU A 22 -10.28 2.73 -12.07
C GLU A 22 -10.91 1.35 -12.30
N PRO A 23 -10.72 0.71 -13.46
CA PRO A 23 -11.11 -0.69 -13.67
C PRO A 23 -10.41 -1.64 -12.70
N VAL A 24 -11.07 -2.74 -12.30
CA VAL A 24 -10.55 -3.74 -11.34
C VAL A 24 -9.12 -4.23 -11.66
N PRO A 25 -8.77 -4.57 -12.92
CA PRO A 25 -7.40 -4.98 -13.24
C PRO A 25 -6.35 -3.89 -12.97
N VAL A 26 -6.70 -2.62 -13.18
CA VAL A 26 -5.84 -1.46 -12.92
C VAL A 26 -5.69 -1.25 -11.42
N GLN A 27 -6.79 -1.37 -10.65
CA GLN A 27 -6.75 -1.34 -9.19
C GLN A 27 -5.79 -2.38 -8.63
N LEU A 28 -5.95 -3.64 -9.04
CA LEU A 28 -5.11 -4.75 -8.58
C LEU A 28 -3.64 -4.54 -8.92
N ARG A 29 -3.33 -4.02 -10.11
CA ARG A 29 -1.96 -3.68 -10.50
C ARG A 29 -1.37 -2.60 -9.58
N ASN A 30 -2.10 -1.51 -9.34
CA ASN A 30 -1.61 -0.40 -8.52
C ASN A 30 -1.44 -0.82 -7.04
N LEU A 31 -2.38 -1.59 -6.50
CA LEU A 31 -2.31 -2.13 -5.14
C LEU A 31 -1.08 -3.03 -4.96
N ARG A 32 -0.80 -3.93 -5.90
CA ARG A 32 0.37 -4.82 -5.85
C ARG A 32 1.68 -4.05 -5.85
N LEU A 33 1.84 -3.11 -6.79
CA LEU A 33 3.05 -2.29 -6.88
C LEU A 33 3.29 -1.47 -5.61
N ALA A 34 2.23 -0.93 -5.00
CA ALA A 34 2.35 -0.19 -3.76
C ALA A 34 2.70 -1.08 -2.56
N ILE A 35 2.16 -2.29 -2.49
CA ILE A 35 2.53 -3.28 -1.46
C ILE A 35 4.01 -3.65 -1.59
N GLU A 36 4.48 -4.00 -2.79
CA GLU A 36 5.89 -4.32 -3.04
C GLU A 36 6.83 -3.18 -2.62
N SER A 37 6.46 -1.93 -2.95
CA SER A 37 7.24 -0.76 -2.54
C SER A 37 7.27 -0.55 -1.02
N LEU A 38 6.17 -0.82 -0.33
CA LEU A 38 6.10 -0.73 1.13
C LEU A 38 6.86 -1.86 1.82
N GLU A 39 6.86 -3.07 1.26
CA GLU A 39 7.64 -4.21 1.77
C GLU A 39 9.14 -3.92 1.68
N LEU A 40 9.61 -3.32 0.58
CA LEU A 40 11.00 -2.84 0.46
C LEU A 40 11.32 -1.75 1.49
N SER A 41 10.39 -0.83 1.73
CA SER A 41 10.55 0.22 2.74
C SER A 41 10.58 -0.35 4.16
N GLN A 42 9.75 -1.36 4.44
CA GLN A 42 9.74 -2.08 5.71
C GLN A 42 11.10 -2.72 5.98
N MET A 43 11.65 -3.48 5.02
CA MET A 43 12.98 -4.09 5.14
C MET A 43 14.07 -3.03 5.41
N TYR A 44 13.99 -1.87 4.76
CA TYR A 44 14.90 -0.76 5.04
C TYR A 44 14.77 -0.25 6.47
N TYR A 45 13.55 -0.09 6.99
CA TYR A 45 13.32 0.33 8.37
C TYR A 45 13.80 -0.71 9.37
N GLU A 46 13.60 -2.00 9.11
CA GLU A 46 14.11 -3.11 9.93
C GLU A 46 15.64 -3.06 10.03
N GLN A 47 16.34 -2.87 8.92
CA GLN A 47 17.80 -2.73 8.90
C GLN A 47 18.33 -1.50 9.67
N LYS A 48 17.48 -0.49 9.87
CA LYS A 48 17.81 0.73 10.62
C LYS A 48 17.28 0.71 12.06
N GLU A 49 16.74 -0.42 12.52
CA GLU A 49 16.10 -0.56 13.83
C GLU A 49 15.02 0.52 14.07
N ASN A 50 14.34 0.92 12.99
CA ASN A 50 13.30 1.94 13.02
C ASN A 50 11.92 1.30 13.17
N ASP A 51 11.60 0.85 14.37
CA ASP A 51 10.33 0.18 14.70
C ASP A 51 9.10 1.00 14.34
N GLN A 52 9.20 2.34 14.39
CA GLN A 52 8.08 3.20 14.03
C GLN A 52 7.84 3.17 12.51
N GLY A 53 8.91 3.15 11.73
CA GLY A 53 8.88 2.98 10.28
C GLY A 53 8.28 1.62 9.89
N VAL A 54 8.76 0.54 10.52
CA VAL A 54 8.25 -0.82 10.32
C VAL A 54 6.74 -0.88 10.57
N ARG A 55 6.30 -0.48 11.77
CA ARG A 55 4.89 -0.50 12.14
C ARG A 55 4.01 0.36 11.22
N ARG A 56 4.54 1.46 10.69
CA ARG A 56 3.81 2.30 9.74
C ARG A 56 3.66 1.60 8.39
N ALA A 57 4.73 1.00 7.87
CA ALA A 57 4.70 0.24 6.63
C ALA A 57 3.71 -0.93 6.72
N GLU A 58 3.75 -1.69 7.81
CA GLU A 58 2.82 -2.80 8.08
C GLU A 58 1.35 -2.36 8.03
N ARG A 59 1.00 -1.24 8.68
CA ARG A 59 -0.37 -0.72 8.66
C ARG A 59 -0.81 -0.27 7.27
N CYS A 60 0.07 0.38 6.50
CA CYS A 60 -0.21 0.70 5.11
C CYS A 60 -0.44 -0.57 4.27
N ILE A 61 0.43 -1.58 4.40
CA ILE A 61 0.30 -2.86 3.68
C ILE A 61 -1.03 -3.54 4.02
N ALA A 62 -1.42 -3.56 5.30
CA ALA A 62 -2.68 -4.14 5.74
C ALA A 62 -3.91 -3.50 5.07
N ILE A 63 -3.93 -2.16 4.95
CA ILE A 63 -4.99 -1.41 4.26
C ILE A 63 -5.08 -1.82 2.78
N LEU A 64 -3.94 -1.89 2.09
CA LEU A 64 -3.90 -2.22 0.66
C LEU A 64 -4.26 -3.70 0.40
N ARG A 65 -3.82 -4.62 1.26
CA ARG A 65 -4.18 -6.04 1.16
C ARG A 65 -5.68 -6.26 1.39
N ALA A 66 -6.28 -5.61 2.38
CA ALA A 66 -7.72 -5.69 2.61
C ALA A 66 -8.54 -5.28 1.37
N ARG A 67 -8.10 -4.23 0.65
CA ARG A 67 -8.75 -3.85 -0.61
C ARG A 67 -8.52 -4.89 -1.71
N THR A 68 -7.32 -5.44 -1.81
CA THR A 68 -6.97 -6.47 -2.79
C THR A 68 -7.84 -7.71 -2.61
N ASP A 69 -7.97 -8.19 -1.38
CA ASP A 69 -8.82 -9.34 -1.04
C ASP A 69 -10.29 -9.10 -1.37
N GLY A 70 -10.78 -7.88 -1.10
CA GLY A 70 -12.15 -7.48 -1.45
C GLY A 70 -12.42 -7.40 -2.96
N LEU A 71 -11.39 -7.24 -3.80
CA LEU A 71 -11.52 -7.24 -5.26
C LEU A 71 -11.38 -8.64 -5.88
N GLN A 72 -10.67 -9.55 -5.21
CA GLN A 72 -10.45 -10.91 -5.71
C GLN A 72 -11.53 -11.90 -5.28
N ASN A 73 -12.23 -11.62 -4.17
CA ASN A 73 -13.29 -12.46 -3.62
C ASN A 73 -14.71 -11.90 -3.87
N GLY A 74 -14.82 -10.80 -4.61
CA GLY A 74 -16.08 -10.08 -4.88
C GLY A 74 -16.60 -10.25 -6.31
#